data_AF-Q8KHD7-F1
#
_entry.id   AF-Q8KHD7-F1
#
_cell.length_a   1.000
_cell.length_b   1.000
_cell.length_c   1.000
_cell.angle_alpha   90.00
_cell.angle_beta   90.00
_cell.angle_gamma   90.00
#
_symmetry.space_group_name_H-M   'P 1'
#
loop_
_entity.id
_entity.type
_entity.pdbx_description
1 polymer ?
#
loop_
_entity_poly.entity_id
_entity_poly.type
_entity_poly.pdbx_seq_one_letter_code
_entity_poly.pdbx_strand_id
1 'polypeptide(L)'
;MLSGLLTAFKKSISKRKIIIKSSFYKVRNSTSRFSDKTILFRMAHVSHSDIGRYTYIAGYANINNCTIGSFCSIADGVRVGVGVHPLNLISTHPALYSVKTIFPYKLIDEAIINSLPSHEESKRINIGNDVWIGTDSIILDGVNIGDGAVIAAGSVVTKDVPPFAVVGGVPARVIKYRTIPDMIDGKPWWELQDAELSCYLNKIYKDNQKE
;
A
#
# COMPACT_ATOMS: atom_id res chain seq x y z
N MET A 1 -22.95 -32.99 3.50
CA MET A 1 -21.79 -32.61 4.34
C MET A 1 -21.49 -31.11 4.37
N LEU A 2 -21.86 -30.29 3.37
CA LEU A 2 -21.64 -28.82 3.40
C LEU A 2 -22.55 -28.03 4.37
N SER A 3 -23.71 -28.55 4.77
CA SER A 3 -24.65 -27.85 5.66
C SER A 3 -24.20 -27.81 7.13
N GLY A 4 -23.47 -28.83 7.57
CA GLY A 4 -22.95 -28.93 8.95
C GLY A 4 -21.82 -27.94 9.25
N LEU A 5 -20.92 -27.73 8.28
CA LEU A 5 -19.79 -26.80 8.42
C LEU A 5 -20.25 -25.34 8.51
N LEU A 6 -21.22 -24.93 7.68
CA LEU A 6 -21.80 -23.59 7.73
C LEU A 6 -22.52 -23.31 9.06
N THR A 7 -23.17 -24.34 9.62
CA THR A 7 -23.92 -24.22 10.87
C THR A 7 -22.99 -24.11 12.08
N ALA A 8 -21.88 -24.85 12.09
CA ALA A 8 -20.84 -24.72 13.11
C ALA A 8 -20.12 -23.36 13.04
N PHE A 9 -19.87 -22.84 11.84
CA PHE A 9 -19.23 -21.54 11.63
C PHE A 9 -20.11 -20.38 12.11
N LYS A 10 -21.41 -20.39 11.77
CA LYS A 10 -22.39 -19.39 12.25
C LYS A 10 -22.55 -19.39 13.77
N LYS A 11 -22.53 -20.58 14.40
CA LYS A 11 -22.70 -20.73 15.86
C LYS A 11 -21.46 -20.28 16.66
N SER A 12 -20.27 -20.34 16.06
CA SER A 12 -19.02 -19.80 16.65
C SER A 12 -19.01 -18.27 16.68
N ILE A 13 -19.59 -17.62 15.66
CA ILE A 13 -19.66 -16.17 15.53
C ILE A 13 -20.70 -15.56 16.50
N SER A 14 -21.82 -16.24 16.76
CA SER A 14 -22.91 -15.69 17.60
C SER A 14 -22.57 -15.59 19.09
N LYS A 15 -21.54 -16.28 19.59
CA LYS A 15 -21.12 -16.23 21.01
C LYS A 15 -20.15 -15.08 21.33
N ARG A 16 -19.68 -14.31 20.34
CA ARG A 16 -18.64 -13.27 20.53
C ARG A 16 -19.13 -11.82 20.40
N LYS A 17 -20.45 -11.55 20.47
CA LYS A 17 -21.03 -10.19 20.28
C LYS A 17 -20.36 -9.43 19.13
N ILE A 18 -20.11 -10.09 18.00
CA ILE A 18 -19.53 -9.45 16.82
C ILE A 18 -20.66 -8.73 16.11
N ILE A 19 -20.78 -7.42 16.34
CA ILE A 19 -21.64 -6.55 15.55
C ILE A 19 -20.96 -6.38 14.18
N ILE A 20 -21.51 -7.02 13.15
CA ILE A 20 -21.12 -6.74 11.76
C ILE A 20 -21.83 -5.44 11.34
N LYS A 21 -21.18 -4.30 11.58
CA LYS A 21 -21.56 -3.01 10.99
C LYS A 21 -20.71 -2.79 9.74
N SER A 22 -21.36 -2.83 8.57
CA SER A 22 -20.93 -2.30 7.26
C SER A 22 -19.52 -2.61 6.74
N SER A 23 -19.44 -3.25 5.56
CA SER A 23 -18.49 -3.07 4.44
C SER A 23 -16.95 -3.02 4.65
N PHE A 24 -16.43 -3.00 5.86
CA PHE A 24 -15.01 -2.82 6.16
C PHE A 24 -14.44 -4.10 6.76
N TYR A 25 -13.87 -4.96 5.92
CA TYR A 25 -13.14 -6.12 6.40
C TYR A 25 -11.70 -5.72 6.68
N LYS A 26 -11.33 -5.63 7.95
CA LYS A 26 -9.92 -5.67 8.35
C LYS A 26 -9.44 -7.12 8.16
N VAL A 27 -9.04 -7.49 6.95
CA VAL A 27 -8.37 -8.78 6.71
C VAL A 27 -7.03 -8.72 7.46
N ARG A 28 -6.97 -9.35 8.63
CA ARG A 28 -5.72 -9.53 9.36
C ARG A 28 -4.92 -10.63 8.65
N ASN A 29 -4.10 -10.24 7.68
CA ASN A 29 -2.99 -11.06 7.21
C ASN A 29 -1.87 -10.95 8.26
N SER A 30 -1.36 -12.08 8.77
CA SER A 30 -0.34 -12.12 9.84
C SER A 30 1.00 -11.48 9.44
N THR A 31 1.18 -11.17 8.16
CA THR A 31 2.39 -10.57 7.60
C THR A 31 2.38 -9.05 7.59
N SER A 32 1.24 -8.40 7.86
CA SER A 32 1.09 -6.93 7.73
C SER A 32 0.64 -6.27 9.03
N ARG A 33 1.09 -5.02 9.24
CA ARG A 33 0.71 -4.19 10.39
C ARG A 33 -0.13 -3.01 9.93
N PHE A 34 -1.16 -2.72 10.71
CA PHE A 34 -2.09 -1.62 10.45
C PHE A 34 -2.26 -0.82 11.72
N SER A 35 -1.93 0.48 11.65
CA SER A 35 -2.16 1.43 12.73
C SER A 35 -3.65 1.62 13.03
N ASP A 36 -3.94 2.47 14.00
CA ASP A 36 -5.31 2.84 14.34
C ASP A 36 -5.96 3.59 13.17
N LYS A 37 -7.29 3.45 13.03
CA LYS A 37 -8.10 4.19 12.05
C LYS A 37 -7.74 3.97 10.58
N THR A 38 -6.94 2.96 10.27
CA THR A 38 -6.76 2.46 8.91
C THR A 38 -8.02 1.77 8.41
N ILE A 39 -8.40 2.01 7.16
CA ILE A 39 -9.59 1.44 6.53
C ILE A 39 -9.19 0.59 5.32
N LEU A 40 -9.69 -0.64 5.25
CA LEU A 40 -9.56 -1.50 4.07
C LEU A 40 -10.94 -1.79 3.51
N PHE A 41 -11.11 -1.54 2.21
CA PHE A 41 -12.33 -1.83 1.49
C PHE A 41 -12.36 -3.29 1.04
N ARG A 42 -13.54 -3.77 0.65
CA ARG A 42 -13.72 -5.15 0.17
C ARG A 42 -12.80 -5.42 -1.01
N MET A 43 -12.18 -6.60 -1.03
CA MET A 43 -11.25 -7.06 -2.09
C MET A 43 -9.91 -6.32 -2.17
N ALA A 44 -9.62 -5.38 -1.28
CA ALA A 44 -8.25 -4.91 -1.09
C ALA A 44 -7.39 -6.04 -0.51
N HIS A 45 -6.20 -6.23 -1.08
CA HIS A 45 -5.21 -7.19 -0.61
C HIS A 45 -3.94 -6.47 -0.16
N VAL A 46 -3.46 -6.81 1.03
CA VAL A 46 -2.24 -6.25 1.61
C VAL A 46 -1.40 -7.39 2.18
N SER A 47 -0.13 -7.43 1.80
CA SER A 47 0.83 -8.43 2.30
C SER A 47 2.19 -7.80 2.61
N HIS A 48 2.86 -8.31 3.65
CA HIS A 48 4.22 -7.87 4.04
C HIS A 48 4.37 -6.35 4.15
N SER A 49 3.34 -5.66 4.66
CA SER A 49 3.27 -4.19 4.60
C SER A 49 2.93 -3.55 5.93
N ASP A 50 3.34 -2.30 6.08
CA ASP A 50 3.11 -1.42 7.24
C ASP A 50 2.24 -0.24 6.81
N ILE A 51 1.05 -0.08 7.41
CA ILE A 51 0.10 0.97 7.02
C ILE A 51 -0.15 1.95 8.18
N GLY A 52 0.11 3.23 7.92
CA GLY A 52 -0.09 4.33 8.85
C GLY A 52 -1.55 4.62 9.19
N ARG A 53 -1.75 5.48 10.19
CA ARG A 53 -3.07 5.82 10.70
C ARG A 53 -3.85 6.62 9.66
N TYR A 54 -5.18 6.55 9.70
CA TYR A 54 -6.09 7.24 8.77
C TYR A 54 -5.92 6.92 7.27
N THR A 55 -4.94 6.10 6.88
CA THR A 55 -4.80 5.64 5.50
C THR A 55 -5.96 4.72 5.14
N TYR A 56 -6.54 4.92 3.96
CA TYR A 56 -7.52 3.97 3.40
C TYR A 56 -7.00 3.33 2.12
N ILE A 57 -7.44 2.09 1.90
CA ILE A 57 -7.15 1.30 0.70
C ILE A 57 -8.48 0.84 0.11
N ALA A 58 -8.81 1.37 -1.07
CA ALA A 58 -10.03 1.06 -1.80
C ALA A 58 -10.01 -0.36 -2.40
N GLY A 59 -11.13 -0.75 -3.02
CA GLY A 59 -11.34 -2.10 -3.51
C GLY A 59 -10.31 -2.51 -4.56
N TYR A 60 -10.08 -3.82 -4.67
CA TYR A 60 -9.21 -4.44 -5.69
C TYR A 60 -7.75 -3.98 -5.73
N ALA A 61 -7.33 -3.07 -4.84
CA ALA A 61 -5.94 -2.68 -4.71
C ALA A 61 -5.12 -3.85 -4.16
N ASN A 62 -3.89 -4.01 -4.67
CA ASN A 62 -2.95 -5.05 -4.25
C ASN A 62 -1.64 -4.39 -3.81
N ILE A 63 -1.37 -4.44 -2.51
CA ILE A 63 -0.24 -3.80 -1.86
C ILE A 63 0.70 -4.86 -1.30
N ASN A 64 1.92 -4.94 -1.85
CA ASN A 64 2.92 -5.92 -1.41
C ASN A 64 4.23 -5.23 -1.02
N ASN A 65 4.86 -5.73 0.04
CA ASN A 65 6.21 -5.36 0.47
C ASN A 65 6.41 -3.83 0.58
N CYS A 66 5.45 -3.15 1.22
CA CYS A 66 5.38 -1.69 1.22
C CYS A 66 5.26 -1.11 2.63
N THR A 67 5.93 0.00 2.88
CA THR A 67 5.59 0.92 3.98
C THR A 67 4.71 2.02 3.41
N ILE A 68 3.56 2.30 4.02
CA ILE A 68 2.68 3.42 3.66
C ILE A 68 2.47 4.28 4.90
N GLY A 69 2.74 5.58 4.78
CA GLY A 69 2.55 6.55 5.85
C GLY A 69 1.08 6.76 6.23
N SER A 70 0.87 7.78 7.04
CA SER A 70 -0.46 8.15 7.55
C SER A 70 -1.22 9.01 6.55
N PHE A 71 -2.54 9.04 6.68
CA PHE A 71 -3.44 9.89 5.88
C PHE A 71 -3.35 9.70 4.35
N CYS A 72 -2.94 8.52 3.90
CA CYS A 72 -2.87 8.23 2.47
C CYS A 72 -4.23 7.81 1.90
N SER A 73 -4.45 8.16 0.65
CA SER A 73 -5.63 7.81 -0.13
C SER A 73 -5.23 6.87 -1.26
N ILE A 74 -5.49 5.58 -1.11
CA ILE A 74 -5.15 4.57 -2.13
C ILE A 74 -6.42 4.16 -2.86
N ALA A 75 -6.54 4.56 -4.13
CA ALA A 75 -7.73 4.32 -4.94
C ALA A 75 -7.83 2.87 -5.44
N ASP A 76 -8.95 2.58 -6.10
CA ASP A 76 -9.31 1.24 -6.57
C ASP A 76 -8.29 0.70 -7.59
N GLY A 77 -8.02 -0.61 -7.57
CA GLY A 77 -7.16 -1.27 -8.57
C GLY A 77 -5.66 -0.90 -8.53
N VAL A 78 -5.23 -0.07 -7.57
CA VAL A 78 -3.80 0.29 -7.40
C VAL A 78 -2.95 -0.95 -7.13
N ARG A 79 -1.82 -1.08 -7.81
CA ARG A 79 -0.87 -2.19 -7.67
C ARG A 79 0.49 -1.69 -7.19
N VAL A 80 0.99 -2.25 -6.09
CA VAL A 80 2.28 -1.90 -5.50
C VAL A 80 3.08 -3.17 -5.23
N GLY A 81 4.35 -3.18 -5.64
CA GLY A 81 5.22 -4.35 -5.49
C GLY A 81 4.76 -5.48 -6.42
N VAL A 82 5.05 -5.33 -7.71
CA VAL A 82 4.64 -6.26 -8.77
C VAL A 82 5.66 -7.36 -9.04
N GLY A 83 6.82 -7.32 -8.36
CA GLY A 83 7.88 -8.31 -8.46
C GLY A 83 8.94 -7.94 -9.52
N VAL A 84 10.13 -8.51 -9.35
CA VAL A 84 11.29 -8.30 -10.21
C VAL A 84 11.79 -9.65 -10.71
N HIS A 85 12.09 -9.73 -12.00
CA HIS A 85 12.71 -10.92 -12.61
C HIS A 85 14.15 -10.60 -13.00
N PRO A 86 15.14 -11.44 -12.64
CA PRO A 86 16.52 -11.24 -13.04
C PRO A 86 16.66 -11.32 -14.56
N LEU A 87 17.31 -10.32 -15.15
CA LEU A 87 17.53 -10.23 -16.60
C LEU A 87 18.94 -10.69 -17.02
N ASN A 88 19.80 -11.01 -16.05
CA ASN A 88 21.18 -11.44 -16.25
C ASN A 88 21.37 -12.97 -16.14
N LEU A 89 20.27 -13.73 -16.00
CA LEU A 89 20.28 -15.20 -15.96
C LEU A 89 19.73 -15.77 -17.28
N ILE A 90 19.86 -17.08 -17.46
CA ILE A 90 19.43 -17.80 -18.68
C ILE A 90 17.90 -17.63 -18.93
N SER A 91 17.10 -17.48 -17.88
CA SER A 91 15.65 -17.34 -17.98
C SER A 91 15.09 -16.43 -16.90
N THR A 92 13.99 -15.75 -17.22
CA THR A 92 13.16 -14.99 -16.27
C THR A 92 12.10 -15.86 -15.59
N HIS A 93 12.05 -17.17 -15.83
CA HIS A 93 11.09 -18.04 -15.17
C HIS A 93 11.58 -18.48 -13.77
N PRO A 94 10.81 -18.26 -12.69
CA PRO A 94 11.29 -18.47 -11.31
C PRO A 94 11.56 -19.94 -10.95
N ALA A 95 11.04 -20.91 -11.71
CA ALA A 95 11.42 -22.33 -11.56
C ALA A 95 12.91 -22.63 -11.83
N LEU A 96 13.64 -21.68 -12.41
CA LEU A 96 15.05 -21.82 -12.82
C LEU A 96 16.01 -20.96 -11.99
N TYR A 97 15.52 -20.06 -11.12
CA TYR A 97 16.40 -19.20 -10.32
C TYR A 97 15.93 -18.94 -8.89
N SER A 98 14.68 -19.27 -8.53
CA SER A 98 14.12 -18.88 -7.22
C SER A 98 13.86 -20.10 -6.36
N VAL A 99 14.47 -20.14 -5.18
CA VAL A 99 14.11 -21.09 -4.11
C VAL A 99 12.77 -20.76 -3.46
N LYS A 100 12.28 -19.53 -3.67
CA LYS A 100 11.04 -18.97 -3.12
C LYS A 100 9.88 -19.03 -4.11
N THR A 101 10.07 -19.65 -5.28
CA THR A 101 9.05 -19.72 -6.32
C THR A 101 7.76 -20.34 -5.79
N ILE A 102 6.63 -19.74 -6.17
CA ILE A 102 5.29 -20.31 -5.92
C ILE A 102 5.00 -21.53 -6.80
N PHE A 103 5.86 -21.78 -7.81
CA PHE A 103 5.68 -22.88 -8.73
C PHE A 103 6.10 -24.20 -8.06
N PRO A 104 5.24 -25.24 -8.07
CA PRO A 104 5.49 -26.46 -7.29
C PRO A 104 6.58 -27.37 -7.90
N TYR A 105 7.05 -27.07 -9.11
CA TYR A 105 8.04 -27.89 -9.82
C TYR A 105 9.36 -27.14 -9.97
N LYS A 106 10.44 -27.67 -9.37
CA LYS A 106 11.80 -27.16 -9.55
C LYS A 106 12.50 -27.99 -10.64
N LEU A 107 13.17 -27.32 -11.58
CA LEU A 107 13.95 -27.98 -12.64
C LEU A 107 15.45 -28.01 -12.34
N ILE A 108 15.88 -27.24 -11.35
CA ILE A 108 17.28 -27.09 -10.95
C ILE A 108 17.37 -27.37 -9.45
N ASP A 109 18.43 -28.08 -9.06
CA ASP A 109 18.72 -28.35 -7.65
C ASP A 109 18.88 -27.05 -6.86
N GLU A 110 18.33 -27.03 -5.66
CA GLU A 110 18.37 -25.86 -4.78
C GLU A 110 19.80 -25.40 -4.46
N ALA A 111 20.75 -26.34 -4.36
CA ALA A 111 22.16 -26.03 -4.19
C ALA A 111 22.74 -25.22 -5.36
N ILE A 112 22.32 -25.53 -6.60
CA ILE A 112 22.74 -24.77 -7.78
C ILE A 112 22.08 -23.39 -7.77
N ILE A 113 20.79 -23.31 -7.47
CA ILE A 113 20.08 -22.02 -7.36
C ILE A 113 20.77 -21.10 -6.35
N ASN A 114 21.13 -21.63 -5.17
CA ASN A 114 21.83 -20.88 -4.13
C ASN A 114 23.26 -20.46 -4.52
N SER A 115 23.83 -21.05 -5.58
CA SER A 115 25.14 -20.68 -6.14
C SER A 115 25.08 -19.68 -7.30
N LEU A 116 23.87 -19.35 -7.78
CA LEU A 116 23.69 -18.37 -8.85
C LEU A 116 24.14 -16.96 -8.41
N PRO A 117 24.48 -16.07 -9.36
CA PRO A 117 24.68 -14.66 -9.05
C PRO A 117 23.51 -14.09 -8.24
N SER A 118 23.83 -13.27 -7.23
CA SER A 118 22.83 -12.59 -6.41
C SER A 118 21.87 -11.80 -7.31
N HIS A 119 20.58 -11.93 -7.02
CA HIS A 119 19.51 -11.24 -7.72
C HIS A 119 18.38 -10.90 -6.75
N GLU A 120 17.67 -9.81 -7.04
CA GLU A 120 16.54 -9.37 -6.24
C GLU A 120 15.23 -9.71 -6.97
N GLU A 121 14.34 -10.43 -6.28
CA GLU A 121 13.01 -10.81 -6.79
C GLU A 121 11.90 -9.83 -6.38
N SER A 122 12.19 -8.99 -5.38
CA SER A 122 11.33 -7.90 -4.94
C SER A 122 12.16 -6.87 -4.18
N LYS A 123 11.70 -5.63 -4.14
CA LYS A 123 12.33 -4.56 -3.35
C LYS A 123 11.26 -3.81 -2.57
N ARG A 124 11.57 -3.49 -1.32
CA ARG A 124 10.62 -2.78 -0.45
C ARG A 124 10.31 -1.40 -1.01
N ILE A 125 9.03 -1.05 -1.05
CA ILE A 125 8.52 0.25 -1.48
C ILE A 125 8.28 1.12 -0.24
N ASN A 126 8.60 2.40 -0.31
CA ASN A 126 8.28 3.36 0.75
C ASN A 126 7.36 4.45 0.20
N ILE A 127 6.20 4.61 0.81
CA ILE A 127 5.21 5.65 0.51
C ILE A 127 5.07 6.50 1.76
N GLY A 128 5.29 7.81 1.62
CA GLY A 128 5.20 8.77 2.71
C GLY A 128 3.78 8.97 3.24
N ASN A 129 3.59 10.07 3.95
CA ASN A 129 2.32 10.53 4.52
C ASN A 129 1.59 11.44 3.52
N ASP A 130 0.27 11.59 3.66
CA ASP A 130 -0.56 12.44 2.77
C ASP A 130 -0.42 12.11 1.26
N VAL A 131 -0.09 10.87 0.92
CA VAL A 131 0.04 10.48 -0.49
C VAL A 131 -1.33 10.12 -1.05
N TRP A 132 -1.65 10.67 -2.23
CA TRP A 132 -2.79 10.23 -3.02
C TRP A 132 -2.33 9.42 -4.23
N ILE A 133 -2.83 8.19 -4.35
CA ILE A 133 -2.57 7.32 -5.50
C ILE A 133 -3.88 7.08 -6.24
N GLY A 134 -3.95 7.59 -7.47
CA GLY A 134 -5.11 7.48 -8.35
C GLY A 134 -5.33 6.05 -8.87
N THR A 135 -6.59 5.77 -9.24
CA THR A 135 -7.08 4.46 -9.68
C THR A 135 -6.17 3.82 -10.72
N ASP A 136 -5.99 2.49 -10.61
CA ASP A 136 -5.22 1.66 -11.53
C ASP A 136 -3.75 2.06 -11.75
N SER A 137 -3.18 2.87 -10.86
CA SER A 137 -1.74 3.16 -10.90
C SER A 137 -0.91 1.95 -10.47
N ILE A 138 0.28 1.81 -11.06
CA ILE A 138 1.25 0.75 -10.78
C ILE A 138 2.52 1.38 -10.21
N ILE A 139 2.93 0.95 -9.02
CA ILE A 139 4.16 1.37 -8.36
C ILE A 139 5.15 0.20 -8.38
N LEU A 140 6.29 0.39 -9.07
CA LEU A 140 7.30 -0.65 -9.18
C LEU A 140 8.10 -0.83 -7.88
N ASP A 141 8.65 -2.02 -7.71
CA ASP A 141 9.51 -2.41 -6.60
C ASP A 141 10.68 -1.43 -6.40
N GLY A 142 10.91 -1.05 -5.14
CA GLY A 142 12.06 -0.21 -4.73
C GLY A 142 11.85 1.30 -4.87
N VAL A 143 10.69 1.74 -5.35
CA VAL A 143 10.37 3.17 -5.46
C VAL A 143 10.12 3.80 -4.09
N ASN A 144 10.63 5.02 -3.89
CA ASN A 144 10.26 5.90 -2.78
C ASN A 144 9.31 7.01 -3.26
N ILE A 145 8.16 7.17 -2.61
CA ILE A 145 7.20 8.25 -2.86
C ILE A 145 7.20 9.17 -1.64
N GLY A 146 7.62 10.42 -1.85
CA GLY A 146 7.71 11.44 -0.80
C GLY A 146 6.35 11.87 -0.24
N ASP A 147 6.38 12.49 0.94
CA ASP A 147 5.17 12.99 1.61
C ASP A 147 4.39 13.97 0.73
N GLY A 148 3.06 13.92 0.79
CA GLY A 148 2.18 14.82 0.04
C GLY A 148 2.20 14.61 -1.48
N ALA A 149 2.88 13.60 -2.01
CA ALA A 149 2.90 13.34 -3.44
C ALA A 149 1.52 12.90 -3.97
N VAL A 150 1.28 13.15 -5.25
CA VAL A 150 0.07 12.73 -5.96
C VAL A 150 0.46 11.94 -7.21
N ILE A 151 -0.07 10.72 -7.30
CA ILE A 151 0.08 9.86 -8.47
C ILE A 151 -1.22 9.91 -9.25
N ALA A 152 -1.20 10.48 -10.46
CA ALA A 152 -2.37 10.53 -11.33
C ALA A 152 -2.83 9.11 -11.71
N ALA A 153 -4.14 8.94 -11.96
CA ALA A 153 -4.72 7.65 -12.32
C ALA A 153 -4.03 7.01 -13.55
N GLY A 154 -3.93 5.69 -13.56
CA GLY A 154 -3.31 4.90 -14.64
C GLY A 154 -1.80 5.09 -14.82
N SER A 155 -1.11 5.69 -13.84
CA SER A 155 0.33 5.95 -13.96
C SER A 155 1.18 4.72 -13.66
N VAL A 156 2.32 4.58 -14.34
CA VAL A 156 3.34 3.56 -14.00
C VAL A 156 4.56 4.26 -13.43
N VAL A 157 4.72 4.19 -12.12
CA VAL A 157 5.80 4.85 -11.38
C VAL A 157 7.01 3.93 -11.34
N THR A 158 8.03 4.31 -12.11
CA THR A 158 9.26 3.52 -12.30
C THR A 158 10.48 4.11 -11.58
N LYS A 159 10.32 5.26 -10.91
CA LYS A 159 11.38 6.03 -10.26
C LYS A 159 10.79 6.76 -9.05
N ASP A 160 11.67 7.16 -8.14
CA ASP A 160 11.29 7.92 -6.93
C ASP A 160 10.53 9.20 -7.28
N VAL A 161 9.56 9.53 -6.42
CA VAL A 161 8.69 10.69 -6.54
C VAL A 161 9.01 11.66 -5.41
N PRO A 162 9.44 12.90 -5.71
CA PRO A 162 9.74 13.89 -4.68
C PRO A 162 8.50 14.24 -3.82
N PRO A 163 8.69 14.71 -2.58
CA PRO A 163 7.60 15.24 -1.77
C PRO A 163 6.81 16.31 -2.51
N PHE A 164 5.49 16.32 -2.31
CA PHE A 164 4.52 17.25 -2.91
C PHE A 164 4.47 17.27 -4.44
N ALA A 165 5.22 16.40 -5.13
CA ALA A 165 5.16 16.28 -6.58
C ALA A 165 3.84 15.63 -7.02
N VAL A 166 3.25 16.18 -8.07
CA VAL A 166 2.19 15.55 -8.84
C VAL A 166 2.84 14.88 -10.05
N VAL A 167 2.75 13.56 -10.16
CA VAL A 167 3.28 12.79 -11.29
C VAL A 167 2.16 12.13 -12.08
N GLY A 168 2.40 11.87 -13.36
CA GLY A 168 1.49 11.10 -14.19
C GLY A 168 2.14 10.48 -15.43
N GLY A 169 1.49 9.47 -15.99
CA GLY A 169 1.86 8.85 -17.28
C GLY A 169 2.54 7.49 -17.18
N VAL A 170 2.90 6.95 -18.35
CA VAL A 170 3.58 5.65 -18.51
C VAL A 170 4.80 5.82 -19.40
N PRO A 171 6.02 5.88 -18.85
CA PRO A 171 6.34 5.96 -17.42
C PRO A 171 5.99 7.33 -16.80
N ALA A 172 5.71 7.35 -15.49
CA ALA A 172 5.29 8.56 -14.78
C ALA A 172 6.37 9.64 -14.77
N ARG A 173 5.97 10.89 -14.92
CA ARG A 173 6.84 12.08 -14.87
C ARG A 173 6.21 13.16 -14.02
N VAL A 174 7.04 14.02 -13.42
CA VAL A 174 6.58 15.19 -12.67
C VAL A 174 5.83 16.14 -13.61
N ILE A 175 4.61 16.50 -13.21
CA ILE A 175 3.72 17.45 -13.89
C ILE A 175 3.84 18.81 -13.23
N LYS A 176 3.73 18.85 -11.89
CA LYS A 176 3.83 20.07 -11.07
C LYS A 176 4.12 19.71 -9.62
N TYR A 177 4.32 20.73 -8.79
CA TYR A 177 4.38 20.58 -7.34
C TYR A 177 3.14 21.21 -6.70
N ARG A 178 2.67 20.61 -5.61
CA ARG A 178 1.66 21.21 -4.73
C ARG A 178 2.34 22.28 -3.88
N THR A 179 1.58 23.31 -3.52
CA THR A 179 2.01 24.34 -2.57
C THR A 179 1.01 24.33 -1.42
N ILE A 180 1.36 23.64 -0.34
CA ILE A 180 0.51 23.50 0.85
C ILE A 180 1.37 23.62 2.11
N PRO A 181 0.83 24.13 3.23
CA PRO A 181 1.47 24.01 4.53
C PRO A 181 1.55 22.54 4.93
N ASP A 182 2.77 22.05 5.15
CA ASP A 182 3.05 20.70 5.63
C ASP A 182 3.42 20.67 7.11
N MET A 183 3.78 21.82 7.67
CA MET A 183 4.14 22.01 9.06
C MET A 183 3.11 22.86 9.81
N ILE A 184 2.77 22.43 11.03
CA ILE A 184 1.98 23.17 12.01
C ILE A 184 2.79 23.21 13.29
N ASP A 185 3.03 24.42 13.81
CA ASP A 185 3.82 24.63 15.04
C ASP A 185 5.17 23.88 15.05
N GLY A 186 5.83 23.83 13.89
CA GLY A 186 7.13 23.18 13.72
C GLY A 186 7.10 21.65 13.62
N LYS A 187 5.93 21.03 13.47
CA LYS A 187 5.78 19.59 13.26
C LYS A 187 5.01 19.27 11.97
N PRO A 188 5.32 18.16 11.29
CA PRO A 188 4.49 17.71 10.19
C PRO A 188 3.06 17.46 10.68
N TRP A 189 2.06 17.99 9.98
CA TRP A 189 0.69 17.99 10.50
C TRP A 189 0.14 16.57 10.74
N TRP A 190 0.62 15.57 9.97
CA TRP A 190 0.23 14.18 10.11
C TRP A 190 0.74 13.52 11.41
N GLU A 191 1.68 14.14 12.11
CA GLU A 191 2.16 13.68 13.42
C GLU A 191 1.34 14.22 14.60
N LEU A 192 0.50 15.24 14.39
CA LEU A 192 -0.32 15.84 15.45
C LEU A 192 -1.36 14.87 16.00
N GLN A 193 -1.67 14.96 17.30
CA GLN A 193 -2.76 14.18 17.87
C GLN A 193 -4.11 14.64 17.33
N ASP A 194 -5.13 13.77 17.34
CA ASP A 194 -6.40 14.05 16.67
C ASP A 194 -7.11 15.31 17.19
N ALA A 195 -7.04 15.55 18.50
CA ALA A 195 -7.66 16.73 19.11
C ALA A 195 -6.97 18.02 18.64
N GLU A 196 -5.64 18.00 18.57
CA GLU A 196 -4.81 19.12 18.11
C GLU A 196 -5.03 19.39 16.62
N LEU A 197 -4.94 18.36 15.79
CA LEU A 197 -5.19 18.44 14.34
C LEU A 197 -6.62 18.92 14.04
N SER A 198 -7.62 18.38 14.74
CA SER A 198 -9.02 18.78 14.58
C SER A 198 -9.22 20.25 14.96
N CYS A 199 -8.66 20.71 16.08
CA CYS A 199 -8.74 22.10 16.50
C CYS A 199 -8.16 23.05 15.42
N TYR A 200 -6.96 22.72 14.94
CA TYR A 200 -6.27 23.50 13.91
C TYR A 200 -7.06 23.58 12.59
N LEU A 201 -7.48 22.44 12.04
CA LEU A 201 -8.21 22.39 10.77
C LEU A 201 -9.55 23.12 10.85
N ASN A 202 -10.29 22.97 11.96
CA ASN A 202 -11.55 23.69 12.17
C ASN A 202 -11.36 25.21 12.22
N LYS A 203 -10.23 25.69 12.76
CA LYS A 203 -9.91 27.12 12.77
C LYS A 203 -9.65 27.62 11.35
N ILE A 204 -8.71 27.00 10.64
CA ILE A 204 -8.32 27.43 9.28
C ILE A 204 -9.49 27.40 8.31
N TYR A 205 -10.27 26.31 8.29
CA TYR A 205 -11.38 26.22 7.36
C TYR A 205 -12.52 27.19 7.67
N LYS A 206 -12.68 27.62 8.93
CA LYS A 206 -13.64 28.69 9.27
C LYS A 206 -13.14 30.06 8.84
N ASP A 207 -11.85 30.33 8.96
CA ASP A 207 -11.27 31.61 8.58
C ASP A 207 -11.28 31.78 7.05
N ASN A 208 -10.93 30.74 6.30
CA ASN A 208 -10.97 30.74 4.83
C ASN A 208 -12.39 30.86 4.22
N GLN A 209 -13.45 30.63 5.00
CA GLN A 209 -14.83 30.82 4.53
C GLN A 209 -15.37 32.24 4.73
N LYS A 210 -14.60 33.11 5.39
CA LYS A 210 -14.97 34.51 5.60
C LYS A 210 -14.35 35.46 4.56
N GLU A 211 -13.49 34.94 3.70
CA GLU A 211 -12.91 35.61 2.52
C GLU A 211 -13.67 35.21 1.26
#